data_AF-B3MW94-F1
#
_entry.id   AF-B3MW94-F1
#
_cell.length_a   1.000
_cell.length_b   1.000
_cell.length_c   1.000
_cell.angle_alpha   90.00
_cell.angle_beta   90.00
_cell.angle_gamma   90.00
#
_symmetry.space_group_name_H-M   'P 1'
#
loop_
_entity.id
_entity.type
_entity.pdbx_description
1 polymer ?
#
loop_
_entity_poly.entity_id
_entity_poly.type
_entity_poly.pdbx_seq_one_letter_code
_entity_poly.pdbx_strand_id
1 'polypeptide(L)'
;MFIGLERLHLLTNRAAHEVFVYVYPYPTSFLICDSFVVGPKHEGYRVRVADGCTGHYWLGAPTEGSKFSTFDRDEVGDPYYNWAKNHGFGWWYNAKVPKELRYEHMTVLIRRKD
;
A
#
# COMPACT_ATOMS: atom_id res chain seq x y z
N MET A 1 -7.86 -11.75 3.92
CA MET A 1 -8.88 -10.99 4.67
C MET A 1 -8.41 -9.55 4.81
N PHE A 2 -9.27 -8.55 4.59
CA PHE A 2 -8.92 -7.12 4.71
C PHE A 2 -9.56 -6.52 5.97
N ILE A 3 -8.77 -5.86 6.81
CA ILE A 3 -9.24 -5.32 8.10
C ILE A 3 -10.03 -4.01 7.98
N GLY A 4 -9.99 -3.35 6.82
CA GLY A 4 -10.61 -2.04 6.58
C GLY A 4 -9.68 -0.87 6.87
N LEU A 5 -9.76 0.19 6.04
CA LEU A 5 -8.87 1.36 6.09
C LEU A 5 -8.99 2.16 7.39
N GLU A 6 -10.21 2.32 7.93
CA GLU A 6 -10.41 3.05 9.18
C GLU A 6 -9.76 2.32 10.38
N ARG A 7 -9.92 0.99 10.44
CA ARG A 7 -9.24 0.19 11.48
C ARG A 7 -7.74 0.23 11.31
N LEU A 8 -7.24 0.16 10.08
CA LEU A 8 -5.82 0.29 9.79
C LEU A 8 -5.26 1.65 10.21
N HIS A 9 -5.97 2.74 9.93
CA HIS A 9 -5.64 4.09 10.38
C HIS A 9 -5.52 4.14 11.91
N LEU A 10 -6.56 3.70 12.64
CA LEU A 10 -6.56 3.71 14.10
C LEU A 10 -5.45 2.84 14.70
N LEU A 11 -5.19 1.67 14.12
CA LEU A 11 -4.12 0.77 14.58
C LEU A 11 -2.74 1.41 14.43
N THR A 12 -2.42 1.88 13.22
CA THR A 12 -1.09 2.42 12.89
C THR A 12 -0.79 3.77 13.53
N ASN A 13 -1.80 4.52 13.95
CA ASN A 13 -1.61 5.80 14.67
C ASN A 13 -1.55 5.63 16.20
N ARG A 14 -1.94 4.47 16.75
CA ARG A 14 -1.95 4.24 18.20
C ARG A 14 -0.59 3.84 18.77
N ALA A 15 0.24 3.15 17.97
CA ALA A 15 1.58 2.71 18.35
C ALA A 15 2.42 2.47 17.09
N ALA A 16 3.74 2.35 17.24
CA ALA A 16 4.62 1.97 16.15
C ALA A 16 4.29 0.55 15.66
N HIS A 17 4.09 0.40 14.34
CA HIS A 17 3.85 -0.88 13.70
C HIS A 17 4.79 -1.06 12.52
N GLU A 18 5.37 -2.25 12.44
CA GLU A 18 6.04 -2.76 11.26
C GLU A 18 5.00 -3.31 10.29
N VAL A 19 5.25 -3.13 8.99
CA VAL A 19 4.47 -3.77 7.94
C VAL A 19 5.37 -4.68 7.11
N PHE A 20 4.89 -5.90 6.85
CA PHE A 20 5.43 -6.80 5.85
C PHE A 20 4.41 -6.95 4.72
N VAL A 21 4.84 -6.64 3.51
CA VAL A 21 4.06 -6.83 2.29
C VAL A 21 4.74 -7.88 1.44
N TYR A 22 3.98 -8.85 0.96
CA TYR A 22 4.44 -9.92 0.08
C TYR A 22 3.50 -10.05 -1.12
N VAL A 23 4.08 -10.16 -2.32
CA VAL A 23 3.33 -10.28 -3.58
C VAL A 23 3.82 -11.45 -4.43
N TYR A 24 2.91 -12.18 -5.08
CA TYR A 24 3.18 -13.34 -5.94
C TYR A 24 2.17 -13.44 -7.11
N PRO A 25 2.45 -14.13 -8.24
CA PRO A 25 3.58 -15.03 -8.49
C PRO A 25 4.80 -14.45 -9.20
N TYR A 26 4.81 -13.24 -9.80
CA TYR A 26 6.05 -12.81 -10.44
C TYR A 26 6.26 -11.30 -10.74
N PRO A 27 7.51 -10.80 -10.54
CA PRO A 27 8.52 -11.40 -9.65
C PRO A 27 7.96 -11.46 -8.23
N THR A 28 8.28 -12.52 -7.49
CA THR A 28 7.99 -12.56 -6.06
C THR A 28 8.77 -11.44 -5.40
N SER A 29 8.07 -10.50 -4.80
CA SER A 29 8.68 -9.34 -4.15
C SER A 29 8.12 -9.20 -2.75
N PHE A 30 8.93 -8.60 -1.88
CA PHE A 30 8.49 -8.28 -0.53
C PHE A 30 9.09 -6.97 -0.07
N LEU A 31 8.39 -6.34 0.87
CA LEU A 31 8.75 -5.09 1.50
C LEU A 31 8.52 -5.23 3.00
N ILE A 32 9.51 -4.85 3.79
CA ILE A 32 9.39 -4.71 5.25
C ILE A 32 9.66 -3.25 5.55
N CYS A 33 8.75 -2.56 6.24
CA CYS A 33 9.02 -1.22 6.75
C CYS A 33 8.86 -1.20 8.27
N ASP A 34 9.83 -0.61 8.95
CA ASP A 34 9.88 -0.50 10.40
C ASP A 34 8.74 0.32 10.99
N SER A 35 8.26 1.31 10.23
CA SER A 35 7.13 2.16 10.58
C SER A 35 6.22 2.34 9.37
N PHE A 36 4.93 2.09 9.56
CA PHE A 36 3.91 2.33 8.56
C PHE A 36 2.69 3.00 9.18
N VAL A 37 2.38 4.22 8.73
CA VAL A 37 1.27 5.02 9.27
C VAL A 37 0.34 5.46 8.16
N VAL A 38 -0.95 5.17 8.33
CA VAL A 38 -2.02 5.55 7.38
C VAL A 38 -2.80 6.73 7.93
N GLY A 39 -3.10 7.73 7.11
CA GLY A 39 -3.91 8.89 7.46
C GLY A 39 -5.41 8.59 7.57
N PRO A 40 -6.20 9.55 8.06
CA PRO A 40 -7.65 9.41 8.20
C PRO A 40 -8.37 9.51 6.84
N LYS A 41 -9.66 9.19 6.84
CA LYS A 41 -10.54 9.21 5.64
C LYS A 41 -10.50 10.52 4.85
N HIS A 42 -10.51 11.69 5.51
CA HIS A 42 -10.55 12.99 4.83
C HIS A 42 -9.24 13.31 4.08
N GLU A 43 -8.13 12.63 4.41
CA GLU A 43 -6.88 12.71 3.66
C GLU A 43 -6.78 11.65 2.55
N GLY A 44 -7.86 10.90 2.30
CA GLY A 44 -7.86 9.78 1.34
C GLY A 44 -7.10 8.56 1.84
N TYR A 45 -6.96 8.40 3.16
CA TYR A 45 -6.14 7.36 3.79
C TYR A 45 -4.70 7.35 3.28
N ARG A 46 -4.10 8.52 3.07
CA ARG A 46 -2.72 8.61 2.55
C ARG A 46 -1.71 7.90 3.44
N VAL A 47 -0.65 7.36 2.85
CA VAL A 47 0.52 6.93 3.62
C VAL A 47 1.19 8.18 4.19
N ARG A 48 1.20 8.29 5.52
CA ARG A 48 1.85 9.39 6.25
C ARG A 48 3.31 9.08 6.54
N VAL A 49 3.61 7.82 6.86
CA VAL A 49 4.97 7.34 7.17
C VAL A 49 5.13 5.97 6.54
N ALA A 50 6.25 5.78 5.84
CA ALA A 50 6.75 4.48 5.38
C ALA A 50 8.28 4.49 5.49
N ASP A 51 8.78 4.15 6.68
CA ASP A 51 10.19 4.36 7.05
C ASP A 51 10.89 3.04 7.41
N GLY A 52 12.21 3.01 7.28
CA GLY A 52 13.04 1.81 7.49
C GLY A 52 12.73 0.69 6.49
N CYS A 53 12.26 1.04 5.29
CA CYS A 53 11.83 0.07 4.30
C CYS A 53 13.00 -0.70 3.68
N THR A 54 12.96 -2.03 3.75
CA THR A 54 13.94 -2.97 3.18
C THR A 54 13.21 -4.10 2.42
N GLY A 55 13.93 -4.87 1.61
CA GLY A 55 13.38 -6.05 0.93
C GLY A 55 13.77 -6.17 -0.54
N HIS A 56 13.20 -7.16 -1.22
CA HIS A 56 13.46 -7.40 -2.63
C HIS A 56 12.56 -6.49 -3.49
N TYR A 57 13.20 -5.57 -4.23
CA TYR A 57 12.62 -4.49 -5.04
C TYR A 57 11.18 -4.74 -5.48
N TRP A 58 10.24 -4.19 -4.70
CA TRP A 58 8.85 -4.11 -5.09
C TRP A 58 8.56 -2.72 -5.65
N LEU A 59 8.39 -2.61 -6.97
CA LEU A 59 8.07 -1.34 -7.64
C LEU A 59 6.72 -0.74 -7.18
N GLY A 60 5.85 -1.57 -6.61
CA GLY A 60 4.56 -1.19 -6.01
C GLY A 60 4.63 -0.66 -4.58
N ALA A 61 5.84 -0.48 -4.02
CA ALA A 61 6.01 -0.01 -2.65
C ALA A 61 5.25 1.32 -2.41
N PRO A 62 4.44 1.41 -1.34
CA PRO A 62 3.76 2.64 -0.99
C PRO A 62 4.79 3.71 -0.65
N THR A 63 4.63 4.88 -1.24
CA THR A 63 5.47 6.05 -0.95
C THR A 63 4.69 7.01 -0.05
N GLU A 64 5.38 7.75 0.81
CA GLU A 64 4.75 8.81 1.59
C GLU A 64 3.97 9.79 0.70
N GLY A 65 2.80 10.19 1.18
CA GLY A 65 1.86 11.07 0.47
C GLY A 65 0.92 10.36 -0.50
N SER A 66 1.21 9.13 -0.95
CA SER A 66 0.31 8.38 -1.83
C SER A 66 -1.02 8.07 -1.11
N LYS A 67 -2.14 8.22 -1.84
CA LYS A 67 -3.50 7.97 -1.33
C LYS A 67 -4.00 6.59 -1.78
N PHE A 68 -5.02 6.09 -1.09
CA PHE A 68 -5.54 4.76 -1.38
C PHE A 68 -6.52 4.78 -2.57
N SER A 69 -6.16 4.11 -3.66
CA SER A 69 -7.02 3.92 -4.84
C SER A 69 -7.87 2.66 -4.73
N THR A 70 -9.05 2.70 -5.33
CA THR A 70 -9.98 1.57 -5.53
C THR A 70 -10.38 1.47 -7.00
N PHE A 71 -11.02 0.37 -7.41
CA PHE A 71 -11.39 0.15 -8.82
C PHE A 71 -12.28 1.25 -9.42
N ASP A 72 -12.98 1.99 -8.57
CA ASP A 72 -13.91 3.09 -8.87
C ASP A 72 -13.34 4.48 -8.52
N ARG A 73 -12.16 4.56 -7.89
CA ARG A 73 -11.51 5.83 -7.53
C ARG A 73 -9.99 5.73 -7.68
N ASP A 74 -9.46 6.38 -8.72
CA ASP A 74 -8.02 6.52 -8.90
C ASP A 74 -7.50 7.77 -8.17
N GLU A 75 -6.46 7.62 -7.37
CA GLU A 75 -5.80 8.72 -6.67
C GLU A 75 -4.40 9.03 -7.23
N VAL A 76 -3.98 8.36 -8.32
CA VAL A 76 -2.70 8.64 -9.00
C VAL A 76 -2.84 9.85 -9.92
N GLY A 77 -4.02 10.03 -10.53
CA GLY A 77 -4.37 11.21 -11.32
C GLY A 77 -4.22 11.05 -12.83
N ASP A 78 -4.14 9.81 -13.34
CA ASP A 78 -4.20 9.55 -14.80
C ASP A 78 -5.67 9.51 -15.24
N PRO A 79 -6.14 10.42 -16.09
CA PRO A 79 -7.54 10.46 -16.51
C PRO A 79 -7.94 9.26 -17.38
N TYR A 80 -6.97 8.49 -17.92
CA TYR A 80 -7.22 7.38 -18.83
C TYR A 80 -6.90 6.02 -18.20
N TYR A 81 -6.40 5.96 -16.97
CA TYR A 81 -5.96 4.72 -16.35
C TYR A 81 -6.19 4.71 -14.84
N ASN A 82 -6.90 3.71 -14.34
CA ASN A 82 -7.06 3.46 -12.90
C ASN A 82 -6.16 2.29 -12.49
N TRP A 83 -5.19 2.52 -11.60
CA TRP A 83 -4.24 1.46 -11.21
C TRP A 83 -4.93 0.31 -10.49
N ALA A 84 -5.81 0.60 -9.55
CA ALA A 84 -6.50 -0.42 -8.76
C ALA A 84 -7.38 -1.32 -9.63
N LYS A 85 -8.08 -0.73 -10.61
CA LYS A 85 -8.90 -1.47 -11.58
C LYS A 85 -8.06 -2.39 -12.45
N ASN A 86 -6.90 -1.94 -12.91
CA ASN A 86 -6.05 -2.69 -13.84
C ASN A 86 -5.15 -3.73 -13.15
N HIS A 87 -4.75 -3.50 -11.90
CA HIS A 87 -3.95 -4.43 -11.11
C HIS A 87 -4.81 -5.40 -10.27
N GLY A 88 -6.11 -5.10 -10.09
CA GLY A 88 -7.07 -6.02 -9.48
C GLY A 88 -7.23 -5.89 -7.97
N PHE A 89 -6.62 -4.90 -7.32
CA PHE A 89 -6.75 -4.68 -5.88
C PHE A 89 -6.61 -3.19 -5.52
N GLY A 90 -7.19 -2.79 -4.39
CA GLY A 90 -6.98 -1.45 -3.85
C GLY A 90 -5.60 -1.31 -3.23
N TRP A 91 -4.90 -0.21 -3.51
CA TRP A 91 -3.55 0.04 -3.01
C TRP A 91 -3.18 1.52 -3.01
N TRP A 92 -2.10 1.85 -2.32
CA TRP A 92 -1.44 3.15 -2.38
C TRP A 92 -0.50 3.21 -3.58
N TYR A 93 -1.08 3.37 -4.77
CA TYR A 93 -0.31 3.45 -6.01
C TYR A 93 0.44 4.77 -6.14
N ASN A 94 1.52 4.74 -6.92
CA ASN A 94 2.22 5.92 -7.40
C ASN A 94 2.54 5.75 -8.90
N ALA A 95 2.89 6.85 -9.58
CA ALA A 95 3.12 6.85 -11.03
C ALA A 95 4.32 6.01 -11.49
N LYS A 96 5.18 5.51 -10.57
CA LYS A 96 6.32 4.65 -10.89
C LYS A 96 5.93 3.16 -10.98
N VAL A 97 4.71 2.80 -10.57
CA VAL A 97 4.23 1.41 -10.68
C VAL A 97 3.94 1.10 -12.16
N PRO A 98 4.65 0.13 -12.79
CA PRO A 98 4.43 -0.21 -14.19
C PRO A 98 3.00 -0.67 -14.47
N LYS A 99 2.41 -0.26 -15.61
CA LYS A 99 1.00 -0.57 -15.97
C LYS A 99 0.79 -2.05 -16.32
N GLU A 100 1.87 -2.71 -16.71
CA GLU A 100 1.97 -4.11 -17.09
C GLU A 100 2.20 -5.04 -15.88
N LEU A 101 2.43 -4.49 -14.69
CA LEU A 101 2.63 -5.27 -13.49
C LEU A 101 1.35 -6.07 -13.16
N ARG A 102 1.52 -7.36 -12.90
CA ARG A 102 0.43 -8.28 -12.55
C ARG A 102 0.81 -9.05 -11.31
N TYR A 103 0.13 -8.77 -10.20
CA TYR A 103 0.19 -9.61 -9.01
C TYR A 103 -1.14 -10.33 -8.91
N GLU A 104 -1.10 -11.63 -8.69
CA GLU A 104 -2.32 -12.40 -8.45
C GLU A 104 -2.72 -12.29 -6.98
N HIS A 105 -1.73 -12.14 -6.10
CA HIS A 105 -1.95 -12.18 -4.66
C HIS A 105 -1.02 -11.21 -3.93
N MET A 106 -1.60 -10.55 -2.93
CA MET A 106 -0.90 -9.70 -1.99
C MET A 106 -1.28 -10.08 -0.57
N THR A 107 -0.27 -10.27 0.27
CA THR A 107 -0.41 -10.46 1.71
C THR A 107 0.21 -9.29 2.43
N VAL A 108 -0.55 -8.69 3.36
CA VAL A 108 -0.09 -7.63 4.23
C VAL A 108 -0.17 -8.12 5.68
N LEU A 109 0.96 -8.15 6.35
CA LEU A 109 1.07 -8.48 7.77
C LEU A 109 1.49 -7.22 8.52
N ILE A 110 0.85 -6.94 9.65
CA ILE A 110 1.13 -5.77 10.46
C ILE A 110 1.44 -6.25 11.87
N ARG A 111 2.57 -5.82 12.41
CA ARG A 111 3.07 -6.23 13.71
C ARG A 111 3.38 -5.00 14.55
N ARG A 112 2.85 -4.94 15.78
CA ARG A 112 3.23 -3.89 16.74
C ARG A 112 4.70 -4.06 17.12
N LYS A 113 5.45 -2.95 17.21
CA LYS A 113 6.77 -2.94 17.85
C LYS A 113 6.58 -2.57 19.32
N ASP A 114 6.70 -3.55 20.20
CA ASP A 114 6.73 -3.40 21.66
C ASP A 114 8.12 -3.70 22.24
#